data_AF-Q72K63-F1
#
_entry.id   AF-Q72K63-F1
#
_cell.length_a   1.000
_cell.length_b   1.000
_cell.length_c   1.000
_cell.angle_alpha   90.00
_cell.angle_beta   90.00
_cell.angle_gamma   90.00
#
_symmetry.space_group_name_H-M   'P 1'
#
loop_
_entity.id
_entity.type
_entity.pdbx_description
1 polymer ?
#
loop_
_entity_poly.entity_id
_entity_poly.type
_entity_poly.pdbx_seq_one_letter_code
_entity_poly.pdbx_strand_id
1 'polypeptide(L)' 'MKARSLALFLLGLLLFASPFALFFPEPLGPGGLPPFYLYLFLAWAGFVLLLFLNARRP' A
#
# COMPACT_ATOMS: atom_id res chain seq x y z
N MET A 1 7.13 14.60 15.42
CA MET A 1 7.53 14.25 14.04
C MET A 1 8.06 12.82 13.88
N LYS A 2 9.03 12.34 14.68
CA LYS A 2 9.68 11.02 14.49
C LYS A 2 8.74 9.81 14.47
N ALA A 3 7.80 9.71 15.42
CA ALA A 3 6.91 8.53 15.54
C ALA A 3 5.99 8.35 14.33
N ARG A 4 5.60 9.43 13.67
CA ARG A 4 4.65 9.40 12.55
C ARG A 4 5.32 8.99 11.24
N SER A 5 6.52 9.50 10.99
CA SER A 5 7.36 9.01 9.90
C SER A 5 7.75 7.55 10.10
N LEU A 6 8.01 7.13 11.35
CA LEU A 6 8.22 5.72 11.67
C LEU A 6 6.96 4.87 11.39
N ALA A 7 5.77 5.35 11.77
CA ALA A 7 4.52 4.66 11.48
C ALA A 7 4.27 4.53 9.95
N LEU A 8 4.56 5.58 9.19
CA LEU A 8 4.46 5.53 7.72
C LEU A 8 5.51 4.59 7.11
N PHE A 9 6.73 4.58 7.65
CA PHE A 9 7.75 3.63 7.22
C PHE A 9 7.29 2.18 7.48
N LEU A 10 6.81 1.88 8.68
CA LEU A 10 6.31 0.54 9.04
C LEU A 10 5.08 0.15 8.21
N LEU A 11 4.19 1.10 7.92
CA LEU A 11 3.04 0.89 7.03
C LEU A 11 3.50 0.54 5.61
N GLY A 12 4.46 1.28 5.05
CA GLY A 12 5.04 0.97 3.75
C GLY A 12 5.71 -0.41 3.74
N LEU A 13 6.48 -0.73 4.79
CA LEU A 13 7.10 -2.04 4.95
C LEU A 13 6.04 -3.16 4.95
N LEU A 14 4.95 -2.97 5.69
CA LEU A 14 3.85 -3.92 5.73
C LEU A 14 3.22 -4.09 4.34
N LEU A 15 2.82 -3.00 3.68
CA LEU A 15 2.12 -3.03 2.40
C LEU A 15 2.95 -3.63 1.26
N PHE A 16 4.27 -3.41 1.24
CA PHE A 16 5.11 -3.76 0.08
C PHE A 16 6.12 -4.89 0.32
N ALA A 17 6.47 -5.20 1.57
CA ALA A 17 7.43 -6.28 1.88
C ALA A 17 6.75 -7.55 2.45
N SER A 18 5.50 -7.45 2.91
CA SER A 18 4.72 -8.63 3.29
C SER A 18 4.43 -9.48 2.04
N PRO A 19 4.41 -10.82 2.13
CA PRO A 19 4.13 -11.71 1.00
C PRO A 19 2.63 -11.72 0.69
N PHE A 20 2.02 -10.55 0.48
CA PHE A 20 0.59 -10.42 0.28
C PHE A 20 0.10 -11.09 -1.01
N ALA A 21 1.01 -11.36 -1.96
CA ALA A 21 0.76 -12.19 -3.13
C ALA A 21 0.14 -13.56 -2.77
N LEU A 22 0.47 -14.12 -1.60
CA LEU A 22 -0.10 -15.39 -1.13
C LEU A 22 -1.60 -15.32 -0.84
N PHE A 23 -2.16 -14.12 -0.61
CA PHE A 23 -3.61 -13.93 -0.38
C PHE A 23 -4.39 -13.66 -1.67
N PHE A 24 -3.73 -13.66 -2.83
CA PHE A 24 -4.36 -13.50 -4.14
C PHE A 24 -4.13 -14.74 -5.01
N PRO A 25 -4.75 -15.89 -4.67
CA PRO A 25 -4.54 -17.16 -5.39
C PRO A 25 -5.19 -17.18 -6.78
N GLU A 26 -6.21 -16.34 -6.99
CA GLU A 26 -6.95 -16.24 -8.25
C GLU A 26 -6.18 -15.38 -9.26
N PRO A 27 -5.83 -15.91 -10.45
CA PRO A 27 -5.13 -15.14 -11.48
C PRO A 27 -6.02 -14.08 -12.15
N LEU A 28 -7.35 -14.23 -12.09
CA LEU A 28 -8.31 -13.33 -12.72
C LEU A 28 -9.32 -12.83 -11.69
N GLY A 29 -9.33 -11.52 -11.48
CA GLY A 29 -10.28 -10.82 -10.62
C GLY A 29 -11.43 -10.20 -11.41
N PRO A 30 -12.21 -9.32 -10.77
CA PRO A 30 -13.30 -8.60 -11.42
C PRO A 30 -12.82 -7.90 -12.70
N GLY A 31 -13.52 -8.11 -13.82
CA GLY A 31 -13.17 -7.51 -15.11
C GLY A 31 -11.89 -8.06 -15.76
N GLY A 32 -11.40 -9.22 -15.32
CA GLY A 32 -10.20 -9.86 -15.87
C GLY A 32 -8.88 -9.26 -15.36
N LEU A 33 -8.94 -8.35 -14.38
CA LEU A 33 -7.77 -7.74 -13.78
C LEU A 33 -7.24 -8.61 -12.63
N PRO A 34 -5.94 -8.92 -12.56
CA PRO A 34 -5.42 -9.70 -11.45
C PRO A 34 -5.58 -8.91 -10.14
N PRO A 35 -6.23 -9.48 -9.10
CA PRO A 35 -6.51 -8.79 -7.85
C PRO A 35 -5.28 -8.22 -7.16
N PHE A 36 -4.13 -8.90 -7.30
CA PHE A 36 -2.87 -8.45 -6.73
C PHE A 36 -2.40 -7.10 -7.31
N TYR A 37 -2.60 -6.85 -8.61
CA TYR A 37 -2.27 -5.56 -9.20
C TYR A 37 -3.18 -4.46 -8.67
N LEU A 38 -4.49 -4.73 -8.56
CA LEU A 38 -5.44 -3.77 -7.97
C LEU A 38 -5.03 -3.39 -6.54
N TYR A 39 -4.67 -4.38 -5.73
CA TYR A 39 -4.10 -4.14 -4.40
C TYR A 39 -2.86 -3.24 -4.45
N LEU A 40 -1.89 -3.56 -5.31
CA LEU A 40 -0.63 -2.83 -5.39
C LEU A 40 -0.84 -1.35 -5.78
N PHE A 41 -1.71 -1.09 -6.76
CA PHE A 41 -2.05 0.27 -7.19
C PHE A 41 -2.76 1.06 -6.09
N LEU A 42 -3.73 0.44 -5.40
CA LEU A 42 -4.45 1.09 -4.29
C LEU A 42 -3.54 1.36 -3.10
N ALA A 43 -2.71 0.39 -2.72
CA ALA A 43 -1.71 0.54 -1.67
C ALA A 43 -0.72 1.66 -2.00
N TRP A 44 -0.23 1.71 -3.24
CA TRP A 44 0.67 2.76 -3.72
C TRP A 44 0.04 4.15 -3.67
N ALA A 45 -1.14 4.32 -4.29
CA ALA A 45 -1.81 5.61 -4.34
C ALA A 45 -2.18 6.10 -2.92
N GLY A 46 -2.70 5.21 -2.07
CA GLY A 46 -3.01 5.51 -0.68
C GLY A 46 -1.77 5.89 0.14
N PHE A 47 -0.66 5.19 -0.06
CA PHE A 47 0.60 5.49 0.64
C PHE A 47 1.17 6.85 0.23
N VAL A 48 1.16 7.17 -1.07
CA VAL A 48 1.57 8.50 -1.57
C VAL A 48 0.70 9.60 -0.98
N LEU A 49 -0.62 9.41 -0.92
CA LEU A 49 -1.54 10.36 -0.30
C LEU A 49 -1.20 10.58 1.19
N LEU A 50 -0.94 9.51 1.94
CA LEU A 50 -0.58 9.61 3.35
C LEU A 50 0.76 10.35 3.56
N LEU A 51 1.76 10.09 2.71
CA LEU A 51 3.02 10.82 2.73
C LEU A 51 2.82 12.31 2.45
N PHE A 52 2.02 12.65 1.44
CA PHE A 52 1.67 14.02 1.10
C PHE A 52 0.99 14.74 2.29
N LEU A 53 -0.01 14.11 2.90
CA LEU A 53 -0.73 14.66 4.06
C LEU A 53 0.17 14.80 5.29
N ASN A 54 1.14 13.90 5.45
CA ASN A 54 2.12 14.01 6.54
C ASN A 54 3.12 15.15 6.30
N ALA A 55 3.56 15.34 5.06
CA ALA A 55 4.50 16.41 4.68
C ALA A 55 3.88 17.81 4.74
N ARG A 56 2.56 17.93 4.52
CA ARG A 56 1.85 19.22 4.54
C ARG A 56 1.26 19.63 5.89
N ARG A 57 1.44 18.83 6.93
CA ARG A 57 1.01 19.24 8.28
C ARG A 57 2.06 20.17 8.89
N PRO A 58 1.64 21.28 9.53
CA PRO A 58 2.54 22.20 10.22
C PRO A 58 3.27 21.52 11.39
#